data_AF-A0A957YAW0-F1
#
_entry.id   AF-A0A957YAW0-F1
#
_cell.length_a   1.000
_cell.length_b   1.000
_cell.length_c   1.000
_cell.angle_alpha   90.00
_cell.angle_beta   90.00
_cell.angle_gamma   90.00
#
_symmetry.space_group_name_H-M   'P 1'
#
loop_
_entity.id
_entity.type
_entity.pdbx_description
1 polymer ?
#
loop_
_entity_poly.entity_id
_entity_poly.type
_entity_poly.pdbx_seq_one_letter_code
_entity_poly.pdbx_strand_id
1 'polypeptide(L)'
;MSISTIIWKRLEMQGFEGDRYDPTFVQVVPWLLFTPILGIILVGWATVLASPLFFFWLASLALFGAITGIHPADFIYNYGIRYGVGTPPLPKNPIPRRFGFGVMAVALTVTGWLFLVGATLAGYILGTALLSIPFITITVPHFCVLSWLYRVLFGYETVSQK
;
A
#
# COMPACT_ATOMS: atom_id res chain seq x y z
N MET A 1 -11.40 21.90 7.99
CA MET A 1 -10.21 21.46 7.22
C MET A 1 -10.71 20.60 6.06
N SER A 2 -10.10 20.64 4.88
CA SER A 2 -10.57 19.88 3.70
C SER A 2 -9.39 19.25 2.95
N ILE A 3 -9.66 18.15 2.24
CA ILE A 3 -8.67 17.50 1.37
C ILE A 3 -8.61 18.25 0.03
N SER A 4 -7.40 18.48 -0.49
CA SER A 4 -7.25 19.12 -1.79
C SER A 4 -7.88 18.29 -2.91
N THR A 5 -8.42 18.94 -3.94
CA THR A 5 -9.07 18.26 -5.08
C THR A 5 -8.16 17.21 -5.74
N ILE A 6 -6.85 17.48 -5.79
CA ILE A 6 -5.87 16.55 -6.38
C ILE A 6 -5.72 15.30 -5.52
N ILE A 7 -5.56 15.46 -4.20
CA ILE A 7 -5.45 14.31 -3.29
C ILE A 7 -6.75 13.50 -3.30
N TRP A 8 -7.89 14.18 -3.27
CA TRP A 8 -9.19 13.52 -3.32
C TRP A 8 -9.35 12.64 -4.56
N LYS A 9 -9.08 13.17 -5.76
CA LYS A 9 -9.12 12.38 -7.02
C LYS A 9 -8.19 11.16 -6.99
N ARG A 10 -7.07 11.23 -6.28
CA ARG A 10 -6.13 10.11 -6.13
C ARG A 10 -6.62 9.06 -5.13
N LEU A 11 -7.29 9.49 -4.07
CA LEU A 11 -7.97 8.60 -3.12
C LEU A 11 -9.18 7.92 -3.77
N GLU A 12 -9.97 8.66 -4.55
CA GLU A 12 -11.02 8.11 -5.42
C GLU A 12 -10.41 7.09 -6.39
N MET A 13 -9.26 7.39 -7.01
CA MET A 13 -8.54 6.44 -7.85
C MET A 13 -8.11 5.15 -7.11
N GLN A 14 -7.87 5.21 -5.81
CA GLN A 14 -7.65 4.01 -5.01
C GLN A 14 -8.96 3.28 -4.66
N GLY A 15 -10.11 3.91 -4.82
CA GLY A 15 -11.43 3.37 -4.51
C GLY A 15 -11.95 3.79 -3.13
N PHE A 16 -11.36 4.81 -2.51
CA PHE A 16 -11.95 5.40 -1.30
C PHE A 16 -13.18 6.21 -1.69
N GLU A 17 -14.25 6.00 -0.93
CA GLU A 17 -15.52 6.73 -1.03
C GLU A 17 -15.70 7.64 0.19
N GLY A 18 -16.54 8.65 0.06
CA GLY A 18 -16.88 9.56 1.15
C GLY A 18 -16.93 11.01 0.72
N ASP A 19 -16.86 11.91 1.70
CA ASP A 19 -16.85 13.35 1.49
C ASP A 19 -15.47 13.92 1.83
N ARG A 20 -14.89 14.68 0.90
CA ARG A 20 -13.61 15.38 1.11
C ARG A 20 -13.64 16.44 2.22
N TYR A 21 -14.83 16.79 2.69
CA TYR A 21 -15.09 17.69 3.80
C TYR A 21 -15.38 16.98 5.12
N ASP A 22 -15.52 15.64 5.13
CA ASP A 22 -15.76 14.86 6.35
C ASP A 22 -14.56 15.04 7.31
N PRO A 23 -14.76 15.66 8.48
CA PRO A 23 -13.67 15.94 9.41
C PRO A 23 -13.02 14.66 9.95
N THR A 24 -13.74 13.54 10.02
CA THR A 24 -13.18 12.26 10.47
C THR A 24 -12.26 11.66 9.41
N PHE A 25 -12.68 11.71 8.14
CA PHE A 25 -11.88 11.21 7.03
C PHE A 25 -10.63 12.08 6.79
N VAL A 26 -10.78 13.41 6.87
CA VAL A 26 -9.67 14.36 6.73
C VAL A 26 -8.52 14.04 7.71
N GLN A 27 -8.84 13.64 8.94
CA GLN A 27 -7.83 13.30 9.95
C GLN A 27 -7.04 12.03 9.63
N VAL A 28 -7.64 11.05 8.95
CA VAL A 28 -6.99 9.77 8.64
C VAL A 28 -6.22 9.77 7.32
N VAL A 29 -6.48 10.73 6.42
CA VAL A 29 -5.83 10.78 5.10
C VAL A 29 -4.29 10.71 5.19
N PRO A 30 -3.59 11.51 6.01
CA PRO A 30 -2.12 11.42 6.11
C PRO A 30 -1.63 10.03 6.54
N TRP A 31 -2.40 9.36 7.39
CA TRP A 31 -2.08 8.03 7.93
C TRP A 31 -2.23 6.91 6.90
N LEU A 32 -2.93 7.14 5.79
CA LEU A 32 -2.97 6.18 4.67
C LEU A 32 -1.57 5.97 4.04
N LEU A 33 -0.61 6.88 4.27
CA LEU A 33 0.78 6.71 3.85
C LEU A 33 1.61 5.84 4.81
N PHE A 34 1.09 5.47 5.97
CA PHE A 34 1.82 4.65 6.94
C PHE A 34 2.26 3.30 6.33
N THR A 35 1.33 2.60 5.69
CA THR A 35 1.57 1.30 5.04
C THR A 35 2.65 1.36 3.96
N PRO A 36 2.60 2.28 2.96
CA PRO A 36 3.68 2.38 1.98
C PRO A 36 5.03 2.85 2.57
N ILE A 37 5.04 3.72 3.59
CA ILE A 37 6.28 4.12 4.27
C ILE A 37 6.93 2.92 4.95
N LEU A 38 6.16 2.17 5.75
CA LEU A 38 6.65 0.96 6.40
C LEU A 38 7.08 -0.09 5.37
N GLY A 39 6.35 -0.20 4.26
CA GLY A 39 6.70 -1.07 3.14
C GLY A 39 8.09 -0.78 2.56
N ILE A 40 8.43 0.49 2.31
CA ILE A 40 9.77 0.87 1.83
C ILE A 40 10.85 0.45 2.81
N ILE A 41 10.64 0.75 4.10
CA ILE A 41 11.63 0.44 5.14
C ILE A 41 11.88 -1.06 5.19
N LEU A 42 10.82 -1.86 5.27
CA LEU A 42 10.93 -3.31 5.42
C LEU A 42 11.43 -4.01 4.15
N VAL A 43 10.94 -3.62 2.97
CA VAL A 43 11.43 -4.18 1.69
C VAL A 43 12.88 -3.77 1.44
N GLY A 44 13.25 -2.52 1.76
CA GLY A 44 14.62 -2.05 1.65
C GLY A 44 15.55 -2.83 2.57
N TRP A 45 15.12 -3.06 3.82
CA TRP A 45 15.86 -3.88 4.77
C TRP A 45 16.00 -5.34 4.34
N ALA A 46 14.92 -5.96 3.87
CA ALA A 46 14.95 -7.32 3.32
C ALA A 46 15.88 -7.43 2.09
N THR A 47 15.89 -6.40 1.24
CA THR A 47 16.76 -6.29 0.06
C THR A 47 18.22 -6.21 0.49
N VAL A 48 18.58 -5.30 1.40
CA VAL A 48 19.96 -5.14 1.89
C VAL A 48 20.48 -6.44 2.51
N LEU A 49 19.65 -7.12 3.30
CA LEU A 49 20.00 -8.40 3.90
C LEU A 49 20.00 -9.58 2.91
N ALA A 50 19.53 -9.38 1.67
CA ALA A 50 19.32 -10.43 0.68
C ALA A 50 18.59 -11.66 1.25
N SER A 51 17.60 -11.45 2.14
CA SER A 51 17.00 -12.50 2.96
C SER A 51 15.74 -13.09 2.31
N PRO A 52 15.77 -14.33 1.79
CA PRO A 52 14.59 -14.96 1.17
C PRO A 52 13.42 -15.08 2.14
N LEU A 53 13.70 -15.49 3.38
CA LEU A 53 12.69 -15.68 4.41
C LEU A 53 11.99 -14.37 4.75
N PHE A 54 12.71 -13.26 4.79
CA PHE A 54 12.13 -11.95 5.05
C PHE A 54 11.20 -11.53 3.91
N PHE A 55 11.59 -11.75 2.65
CA PHE A 55 10.72 -11.51 1.50
C PHE A 55 9.45 -12.37 1.52
N PHE A 56 9.55 -13.66 1.86
CA PHE A 56 8.37 -14.52 1.98
C PHE A 56 7.43 -14.10 3.12
N TRP A 57 8.00 -13.66 4.24
CA TRP A 57 7.21 -13.07 5.32
C TRP A 57 6.47 -11.81 4.86
N LEU A 58 7.15 -10.87 4.20
CA LEU A 58 6.51 -9.67 3.65
C LEU A 58 5.44 -10.01 2.60
N ALA A 59 5.68 -10.99 1.74
CA ALA A 59 4.72 -11.47 0.75
C ALA A 59 3.45 -12.00 1.42
N SER A 60 3.57 -12.73 2.54
CA SER A 60 2.42 -13.22 3.31
C SER A 60 1.59 -12.09 3.92
N LEU A 61 2.22 -11.02 4.42
CA LEU A 61 1.52 -9.84 4.95
C LEU A 61 0.78 -9.10 3.82
N ALA A 62 1.41 -8.94 2.66
CA ALA A 62 0.81 -8.31 1.50
C ALA A 62 -0.38 -9.15 0.99
N LEU A 63 -0.22 -10.47 0.91
CA LEU A 63 -1.30 -11.39 0.53
C LEU A 63 -2.48 -11.31 1.51
N PHE A 64 -2.21 -11.25 2.81
CA PHE A 64 -3.25 -11.05 3.83
C PHE A 64 -4.00 -9.74 3.60
N GLY A 65 -3.29 -8.64 3.33
CA GLY A 65 -3.90 -7.36 2.99
C GLY A 65 -4.75 -7.41 1.72
N ALA A 66 -4.31 -8.14 0.69
CA ALA A 66 -5.06 -8.34 -0.54
C ALA A 66 -6.38 -9.11 -0.30
N ILE A 67 -6.34 -10.16 0.51
CA ILE A 67 -7.50 -11.02 0.79
C ILE A 67 -8.48 -10.33 1.74
N THR A 68 -8.00 -9.75 2.83
CA THR A 68 -8.89 -9.23 3.90
C THR A 68 -9.30 -7.79 3.67
N GLY A 69 -8.52 -7.00 2.92
CA GLY A 69 -8.67 -5.55 2.84
C GLY A 69 -8.11 -4.81 4.06
N ILE A 70 -7.43 -5.49 4.98
CA ILE A 70 -6.77 -4.90 6.14
C ILE A 70 -5.32 -5.36 6.11
N HIS A 71 -4.40 -4.43 5.82
CA HIS A 71 -2.98 -4.78 5.82
C HIS A 71 -2.52 -4.93 7.29
N PRO A 72 -1.64 -5.88 7.64
CA PRO A 72 -1.19 -6.03 9.03
C PRO A 72 -0.55 -4.76 9.63
N ALA A 73 0.05 -3.91 8.79
CA ALA A 73 0.51 -2.58 9.18
C ALA A 73 -0.63 -1.67 9.70
N ASP A 74 -1.83 -1.82 9.16
CA ASP A 74 -3.01 -1.05 9.58
C ASP A 74 -3.39 -1.42 11.02
N PHE A 75 -3.09 -2.64 11.50
CA PHE A 75 -3.27 -3.00 12.90
C PHE A 75 -2.31 -2.25 13.83
N ILE A 76 -1.06 -2.01 13.40
CA ILE A 76 -0.08 -1.24 14.18
C ILE A 76 -0.63 0.19 14.40
N TYR A 77 -1.21 0.77 13.36
CA TYR A 77 -1.84 2.08 13.49
C TYR A 77 -3.12 2.02 14.33
N ASN A 78 -4.05 1.12 14.00
CA ASN A 78 -5.38 1.05 14.62
C ASN A 78 -5.36 0.59 16.08
N TYR A 79 -4.37 -0.21 16.50
CA TYR A 79 -4.27 -0.68 17.88
C TYR A 79 -3.14 -0.03 18.68
N GLY A 80 -2.29 0.78 18.04
CA GLY A 80 -1.20 1.50 18.70
C GLY A 80 -1.28 3.00 18.44
N ILE A 81 -0.82 3.42 17.26
CA ILE A 81 -0.55 4.83 16.95
C ILE A 81 -1.78 5.72 17.17
N ARG A 82 -2.96 5.30 16.69
CA ARG A 82 -4.16 6.15 16.71
C ARG A 82 -4.57 6.60 18.11
N TYR A 83 -4.30 5.79 19.15
CA TYR A 83 -4.63 6.12 20.53
C TYR A 83 -3.69 7.18 21.10
N GLY A 84 -2.44 7.23 20.64
CA GLY A 84 -1.48 8.28 21.03
C GLY A 84 -1.74 9.62 20.34
N VAL A 85 -2.25 9.60 19.10
CA VAL A 85 -2.49 10.82 18.30
C VAL A 85 -3.97 11.27 18.28
N GLY A 86 -4.87 10.50 18.90
CA GLY A 86 -6.30 10.83 19.00
C GLY A 86 -7.05 10.83 17.66
N THR A 87 -6.70 9.96 16.73
CA THR A 87 -7.30 9.92 15.38
C THR A 87 -8.29 8.76 15.19
N PRO A 88 -9.27 8.88 14.26
CA PRO A 88 -10.20 7.79 13.93
C PRO A 88 -9.48 6.54 13.40
N PRO A 89 -10.12 5.35 13.42
CA PRO A 89 -9.55 4.16 12.79
C PRO A 89 -9.41 4.33 11.27
N LEU A 90 -8.40 3.68 10.67
CA LEU A 90 -8.27 3.62 9.22
C LEU A 90 -9.46 2.89 8.59
N PRO A 91 -9.97 3.40 7.45
CA PRO A 91 -10.96 2.69 6.67
C PRO A 91 -10.35 1.41 6.08
N LYS A 92 -11.22 0.45 5.77
CA LYS A 92 -10.84 -0.76 5.05
C LYS A 92 -10.29 -0.41 3.67
N ASN A 93 -9.26 -1.13 3.22
CA ASN A 93 -8.68 -0.90 1.90
C ASN A 93 -9.66 -1.33 0.79
N PRO A 94 -9.98 -0.43 -0.16
CA PRO A 94 -10.84 -0.72 -1.29
C PRO A 94 -10.20 -1.67 -2.30
N ILE A 95 -11.00 -2.23 -3.21
CA ILE A 95 -10.57 -3.25 -4.19
C ILE A 95 -9.35 -2.81 -5.03
N PRO A 96 -9.30 -1.60 -5.61
CA PRO A 96 -8.13 -1.18 -6.41
C PRO A 96 -6.84 -1.12 -5.59
N ARG A 97 -6.91 -0.81 -4.29
CA ARG A 97 -5.75 -0.84 -3.39
C ARG A 97 -5.36 -2.27 -3.00
N ARG A 98 -6.34 -3.15 -2.79
CA ARG A 98 -6.13 -4.58 -2.53
C ARG A 98 -5.46 -5.30 -3.69
N PHE A 99 -5.79 -4.93 -4.93
CA PHE A 99 -5.08 -5.41 -6.12
C PHE A 99 -3.58 -5.11 -6.03
N GLY A 100 -3.23 -3.89 -5.61
CA GLY A 100 -1.83 -3.50 -5.40
C GLY A 100 -1.10 -4.38 -4.39
N PHE A 101 -1.74 -4.72 -3.27
CA PHE A 101 -1.18 -5.68 -2.31
C PHE A 101 -0.97 -7.07 -2.91
N GLY A 102 -1.90 -7.55 -3.75
CA GLY A 102 -1.77 -8.84 -4.43
C GLY A 102 -0.59 -8.88 -5.41
N VAL A 103 -0.45 -7.84 -6.23
CA VAL A 103 0.70 -7.71 -7.16
C VAL A 103 2.02 -7.65 -6.38
N MET A 104 2.06 -6.88 -5.28
CA MET A 104 3.24 -6.82 -4.43
C MET A 104 3.55 -8.17 -3.76
N ALA A 105 2.54 -8.93 -3.33
CA ALA A 105 2.75 -10.25 -2.76
C ALA A 105 3.46 -11.19 -3.75
N VAL A 106 3.00 -11.24 -5.01
CA VAL A 106 3.64 -12.04 -6.06
C VAL A 106 5.07 -11.58 -6.29
N ALA A 107 5.29 -10.27 -6.43
CA ALA A 107 6.61 -9.74 -6.73
C ALA A 107 7.61 -9.96 -5.57
N LEU A 108 7.17 -9.84 -4.32
CA LEU A 108 7.97 -10.16 -3.14
C LEU A 108 8.33 -11.65 -3.09
N THR A 109 7.39 -12.55 -3.41
CA THR A 109 7.68 -13.98 -3.52
C THR A 109 8.72 -14.27 -4.59
N VAL A 110 8.61 -13.65 -5.77
CA VAL A 110 9.60 -13.80 -6.85
C VAL A 110 10.98 -13.30 -6.40
N THR A 111 11.07 -12.14 -5.75
CA THR A 111 12.33 -11.62 -5.22
C THR A 111 12.95 -12.56 -4.18
N GLY A 112 12.14 -13.05 -3.24
CA GLY A 112 12.58 -14.03 -2.25
C GLY A 112 13.09 -15.32 -2.91
N TRP A 113 12.40 -15.80 -3.95
CA TRP A 113 12.81 -16.96 -4.74
C TRP A 113 14.15 -16.73 -5.45
N LEU A 114 14.37 -15.56 -6.04
CA LEU A 114 15.65 -15.22 -6.69
C LEU A 114 16.83 -15.27 -5.71
N PHE A 115 16.67 -14.73 -4.50
CA PHE A 115 17.69 -14.86 -3.46
C PHE A 115 17.86 -16.32 -3.00
N LEU A 116 16.77 -17.09 -2.93
CA LEU A 116 16.81 -18.50 -2.53
C LEU A 116 17.62 -19.38 -3.50
N VAL A 117 17.48 -19.16 -4.81
CA VAL A 117 18.19 -19.94 -5.84
C VAL A 117 19.59 -19.39 -6.17
N GLY A 118 20.08 -18.40 -5.43
CA GLY A 118 21.40 -17.80 -5.62
C GLY A 118 21.49 -16.80 -6.78
N ALA A 119 20.37 -16.41 -7.40
CA ALA A 119 20.30 -15.37 -8.42
C ALA A 119 20.38 -13.96 -7.80
N THR A 120 21.40 -13.72 -6.97
CA THR A 120 21.51 -12.57 -6.06
C THR A 120 21.42 -11.22 -6.78
N LEU A 121 22.09 -11.06 -7.93
CA LEU A 121 22.02 -9.82 -8.71
C LEU A 121 20.59 -9.52 -9.17
N ALA A 122 19.88 -10.52 -9.67
CA ALA A 122 18.48 -10.36 -10.08
C ALA A 122 17.59 -10.05 -8.87
N GLY A 123 17.84 -10.68 -7.72
CA GLY A 123 17.16 -10.38 -6.46
C GLY A 123 17.34 -8.92 -6.03
N TYR A 124 18.57 -8.38 -6.11
CA TYR A 124 18.84 -6.98 -5.79
C TYR A 124 18.17 -6.01 -6.78
N ILE A 125 18.24 -6.30 -8.08
CA ILE A 125 17.60 -5.47 -9.11
C ILE A 125 16.09 -5.42 -8.86
N LEU A 126 15.45 -6.58 -8.69
CA LEU A 126 14.02 -6.65 -8.47
C LEU A 126 13.62 -6.04 -7.14
N GLY A 127 14.28 -6.40 -6.03
CA GLY A 127 14.01 -5.85 -4.70
C GLY A 127 14.12 -4.33 -4.65
N THR A 128 15.13 -3.76 -5.31
CA THR A 128 15.29 -2.29 -5.44
C THR A 128 14.18 -1.69 -6.30
N ALA A 129 13.83 -2.33 -7.42
CA ALA A 129 12.75 -1.88 -8.29
C ALA A 129 11.39 -1.85 -7.57
N LEU A 130 11.13 -2.80 -6.67
CA LEU A 130 9.90 -2.84 -5.87
C LEU A 130 9.72 -1.62 -4.95
N LEU A 131 10.81 -0.95 -4.55
CA LEU A 131 10.73 0.28 -3.75
C LEU A 131 10.13 1.45 -4.52
N SER A 132 10.23 1.45 -5.85
CA SER A 132 9.75 2.57 -6.68
C SER A 132 8.25 2.80 -6.56
N ILE A 133 7.45 1.74 -6.44
CA ILE A 133 5.99 1.81 -6.37
C ILE A 133 5.49 2.56 -5.11
N PRO A 134 5.85 2.15 -3.88
CA PRO A 134 5.49 2.93 -2.68
C PRO A 134 6.21 4.28 -2.63
N PHE A 135 7.43 4.40 -3.17
CA PHE A 135 8.16 5.67 -3.21
C PHE A 135 7.40 6.74 -4.01
N ILE A 136 6.84 6.37 -5.17
CA ILE A 136 5.97 7.25 -5.94
C ILE A 136 4.74 7.65 -5.13
N THR A 137 4.13 6.72 -4.36
CA THR A 137 2.94 7.01 -3.55
C THR A 137 3.20 8.05 -2.45
N ILE A 138 4.44 8.12 -1.94
CA ILE A 138 4.86 9.05 -0.89
C ILE A 138 5.27 10.39 -1.49
N THR A 139 6.08 10.38 -2.55
CA THR A 139 6.58 11.60 -3.23
C THR A 139 5.49 12.30 -4.03
N VAL A 140 4.54 11.55 -4.57
CA VAL A 140 3.32 12.02 -5.22
C VAL A 140 2.15 11.57 -4.34
N PRO A 141 1.79 12.34 -3.29
CA PRO A 141 0.94 11.84 -2.21
C PRO A 141 -0.34 11.18 -2.69
N HIS A 142 -0.58 9.98 -2.17
CA HIS A 142 -1.75 9.14 -2.44
C HIS A 142 -1.89 8.70 -3.91
N PHE A 143 -0.88 8.89 -4.76
CA PHE A 143 -0.89 8.31 -6.10
C PHE A 143 -0.35 6.88 -6.06
N CYS A 144 -1.25 5.89 -5.94
CA CYS A 144 -0.89 4.48 -6.00
C CYS A 144 -0.87 4.00 -7.47
N VAL A 145 0.33 3.72 -8.00
CA VAL A 145 0.53 3.24 -9.37
C VAL A 145 -0.28 1.99 -9.69
N LEU A 146 -0.38 1.05 -8.73
CA LEU A 146 -1.10 -0.21 -8.94
C LEU A 146 -2.62 -0.04 -8.93
N SER A 147 -3.16 0.89 -8.15
CA SER A 147 -4.58 1.23 -8.23
C SER A 147 -4.93 1.98 -9.52
N TRP A 148 -4.02 2.82 -10.02
CA TRP A 148 -4.18 3.43 -11.34
C TRP A 148 -4.18 2.35 -12.43
N LEU A 149 -3.23 1.42 -12.39
CA LEU A 149 -3.17 0.28 -13.32
C LEU A 149 -4.45 -0.55 -13.24
N TYR A 150 -4.95 -0.84 -12.05
CA TYR A 150 -6.24 -1.52 -11.86
C TYR A 150 -7.36 -0.80 -12.62
N ARG A 151 -7.46 0.52 -12.51
CA ARG A 151 -8.51 1.29 -13.20
C ARG A 151 -8.33 1.38 -14.71
N VAL A 152 -7.09 1.31 -15.19
CA VAL A 152 -6.83 1.17 -16.64
C VAL A 152 -7.29 -0.19 -17.15
N LEU A 153 -7.07 -1.26 -16.37
CA LEU A 153 -7.42 -2.63 -16.78
C LEU A 153 -8.92 -2.95 -16.63
N PHE A 154 -9.56 -2.46 -15.55
CA PHE A 154 -10.92 -2.83 -15.17
C PHE A 154 -11.92 -1.67 -15.24
N GLY A 155 -11.45 -0.47 -15.58
CA GLY A 155 -12.28 0.74 -15.65
C GLY A 155 -12.55 1.38 -14.29
N TYR A 156 -13.31 2.49 -14.33
CA TYR A 156 -13.94 3.06 -13.15
C TYR A 156 -15.34 2.48 -13.05
N GLU A 157 -15.63 1.68 -12.02
CA GLU A 157 -17.03 1.46 -11.64
C GLU A 157 -17.60 2.82 -11.25
N THR A 158 -18.59 3.30 -12.00
CA THR A 158 -19.39 4.46 -11.61
C THR A 158 -20.18 4.06 -10.37
N VAL A 159 -19.62 4.31 -9.19
CA VAL A 159 -20.42 4.35 -7.97
C VAL A 159 -21.39 5.49 -8.18
N SER A 160 -22.64 5.15 -8.52
CA SER A 160 -23.75 6.09 -8.63
C SER A 160 -23.75 6.93 -7.37
N GLN A 161 -23.41 8.22 -7.50
CA GLN A 161 -23.60 9.18 -6.42
C GLN A 161 -25.07 9.10 -6.02
N LYS A 162 -25.33 8.56 -4.84
CA LYS A 162 -26.61 8.65 -4.15
C LYS A 162 -26.49 9.73 -3.10
#